data_AF-A0A0U1PRD4-F1
#
_entry.id   AF-A0A0U1PRD4-F1
#
_cell.length_a   1.000
_cell.length_b   1.000
_cell.length_c   1.000
_cell.angle_alpha   90.00
_cell.angle_beta   90.00
_cell.angle_gamma   90.00
#
_symmetry.space_group_name_H-M   'P 1'
#
loop_
_entity.id
_entity.type
_entity.pdbx_description
1 polymer ?
#
loop_
_entity_poly.entity_id
_entity_poly.type
_entity_poly.pdbx_seq_one_letter_code
_entity_poly.pdbx_strand_id
1 'polypeptide(L)'
;GAGRWSVMSGPSLSACCRRAGGTWHRHQFHGRRRSLASLPKLDPKITYTATYFDASVHEPERLALDVRRDALAGGTQARAANYVEAVGVDGENVVLRDRENGEEFTFHAAVVVNVSGPWTDFTNAALGIQTRFMGGTKGSHIVLDNPE
;
A
#
# COMPACT_ATOMS: atom_id res chain seq x y z
N GLY A 1 30.46 15.23 -13.34
CA GLY A 1 30.14 14.51 -14.59
C GLY A 1 29.04 13.48 -14.40
N ALA A 2 29.23 12.48 -13.51
CA ALA A 2 28.36 11.31 -13.38
C ALA A 2 27.05 11.52 -12.57
N GLY A 3 27.05 12.32 -11.50
CA GLY A 3 25.86 12.48 -10.63
C GLY A 3 24.64 13.15 -11.31
N ARG A 4 24.87 13.99 -12.32
CA ARG A 4 23.82 14.67 -13.08
C ARG A 4 22.95 13.70 -13.89
N TRP A 5 23.50 12.56 -14.31
CA TRP A 5 22.79 11.56 -15.12
C TRP A 5 21.95 10.63 -14.24
N SER A 6 22.46 10.21 -13.08
CA SER A 6 21.75 9.30 -12.16
C SER A 6 20.47 9.89 -11.57
N VAL A 7 20.42 11.22 -11.35
CA VAL A 7 19.19 11.87 -10.85
C VAL A 7 18.17 12.12 -11.98
N MET A 8 18.60 12.18 -13.24
CA MET A 8 17.66 12.29 -14.38
C MET A 8 17.02 10.95 -14.76
N SER A 9 17.71 9.83 -14.53
CA SER A 9 17.24 8.50 -14.93
C SER A 9 16.05 7.96 -14.11
N GLY A 10 15.97 8.27 -12.82
CA GLY A 10 14.83 7.84 -11.98
C GLY A 10 13.49 8.42 -12.44
N PRO A 11 13.37 9.76 -12.55
CA PRO A 11 12.16 10.42 -13.03
C PRO A 11 11.78 10.10 -14.48
N SER A 12 12.75 9.80 -15.36
CA SER A 12 12.48 9.42 -16.75
C SER A 12 11.93 8.01 -16.87
N LEU A 13 12.42 7.05 -16.06
CA LEU A 13 11.85 5.71 -15.97
C LEU A 13 10.40 5.75 -15.45
N SER A 14 10.16 6.48 -14.36
CA SER A 14 8.79 6.64 -13.83
C SER A 14 7.85 7.31 -14.84
N ALA A 15 8.36 8.22 -15.70
CA ALA A 15 7.56 8.82 -16.78
C ALA A 15 7.26 7.86 -17.93
N CYS A 16 8.19 6.98 -18.29
CA CYS A 16 8.04 6.02 -19.38
C CYS A 16 7.06 4.88 -19.03
N CYS A 17 7.00 4.47 -17.77
CA CYS A 17 6.09 3.42 -17.30
C CYS A 17 4.65 3.91 -17.02
N ARG A 18 4.28 5.13 -17.43
CA ARG A 18 2.94 5.70 -17.23
C ARG A 18 2.14 5.76 -18.53
N ARG A 19 0.85 5.45 -18.44
CA ARG A 19 -0.11 5.47 -19.57
C ARG A 19 -0.24 6.91 -20.11
N ALA A 20 0.00 7.08 -21.41
CA ALA A 20 0.08 8.37 -22.11
C ALA A 20 -1.29 9.05 -22.31
N GLY A 21 -1.98 9.43 -21.22
CA GLY A 21 -3.34 10.01 -21.31
C GLY A 21 -3.73 11.10 -20.30
N GLY A 22 -2.86 11.48 -19.36
CA GLY A 22 -3.16 12.55 -18.38
C GLY A 22 -2.27 13.77 -18.56
N THR A 23 -2.84 14.98 -18.62
CA THR A 23 -2.11 16.25 -18.63
C THR A 23 -1.62 16.59 -17.24
N TRP A 24 -0.50 16.00 -16.83
CA TRP A 24 0.21 16.37 -15.61
C TRP A 24 1.39 17.28 -15.91
N HIS A 25 1.72 18.16 -14.98
CA HIS A 25 2.86 19.07 -15.11
C HIS A 25 4.17 18.26 -15.25
N ARG A 26 5.05 18.70 -16.16
CA ARG A 26 6.34 18.05 -16.42
C ARG A 26 7.26 18.17 -15.20
N HIS A 27 8.13 17.17 -15.03
CA HIS A 27 9.24 17.19 -14.08
C HIS A 27 10.06 18.48 -14.24
N GLN A 28 10.40 19.13 -13.14
CA GLN A 28 11.19 20.37 -13.15
C GLN A 28 12.53 20.17 -12.44
N PHE A 29 13.58 20.72 -13.04
CA PHE A 29 14.92 20.76 -12.44
C PHE A 29 15.34 22.19 -12.18
N HIS A 30 15.72 22.47 -10.94
CA HIS A 30 16.20 23.78 -10.50
C HIS A 30 17.65 23.67 -10.06
N GLY A 31 18.49 24.58 -10.54
CA GLY A 31 19.86 24.71 -10.04
C GLY A 31 19.89 25.38 -8.67
N ARG A 32 20.98 25.16 -7.93
CA ARG A 32 21.23 25.65 -6.56
C ARG A 32 20.60 27.00 -6.20
N ARG A 33 20.84 28.04 -7.01
CA ARG A 33 20.32 29.40 -6.73
C ARG A 33 18.79 29.44 -6.64
N ARG A 34 18.08 28.78 -7.55
CA ARG A 34 16.60 28.73 -7.53
C ARG A 34 16.12 27.83 -6.40
N SER A 35 16.78 26.69 -6.18
CA SER A 35 16.43 25.76 -5.11
C SER A 35 16.52 26.39 -3.72
N LEU A 36 17.59 27.12 -3.43
CA LEU A 36 17.78 27.80 -2.14
C LEU A 36 16.89 29.05 -1.97
N ALA A 37 16.42 29.65 -3.06
CA ALA A 37 15.41 30.70 -2.99
C ALA A 37 14.03 30.15 -2.60
N SER A 38 13.66 28.96 -3.09
CA SER A 38 12.38 28.30 -2.75
C SER A 38 12.41 27.52 -1.43
N LEU A 39 13.56 26.96 -1.07
CA LEU A 39 13.75 26.10 0.12
C LEU A 39 15.00 26.59 0.88
N PRO A 40 14.90 27.68 1.64
CA PRO A 40 16.05 28.34 2.26
C PRO A 40 16.72 27.51 3.37
N LYS A 41 15.99 26.57 3.97
CA LYS A 41 16.48 25.67 5.04
C LYS A 41 17.23 24.44 4.52
N LEU A 42 17.34 24.26 3.20
CA LEU A 42 18.05 23.13 2.61
C LEU A 42 19.57 23.29 2.79
N ASP A 43 20.34 22.18 2.80
CA ASP A 43 21.81 22.25 2.89
C ASP A 43 22.38 23.15 1.77
N PRO A 44 23.13 24.22 2.08
CA PRO A 44 23.69 25.13 1.08
C PRO A 44 24.61 24.46 0.06
N LYS A 45 25.12 23.25 0.31
CA LYS A 45 26.02 22.47 -0.58
C LYS A 45 25.30 21.77 -1.73
N ILE A 46 23.96 21.82 -1.81
CA ILE A 46 23.23 21.19 -2.91
C ILE A 46 23.61 21.76 -4.28
N THR A 47 23.57 20.90 -5.31
CA THR A 47 23.83 21.30 -6.71
C THR A 47 22.53 21.61 -7.46
N TYR A 48 21.49 20.81 -7.24
CA TYR A 48 20.20 20.92 -7.91
C TYR A 48 19.10 20.28 -7.07
N THR A 49 17.85 20.65 -7.34
CA THR A 49 16.64 19.94 -6.88
C THR A 49 15.84 19.46 -8.08
N ALA A 50 15.16 18.33 -7.91
CA ALA A 50 14.23 17.78 -8.88
C ALA A 50 12.84 17.72 -8.24
N THR A 51 11.85 18.29 -8.91
CA THR A 51 10.44 18.25 -8.48
C THR A 51 9.68 17.34 -9.42
N TYR A 52 9.06 16.32 -8.85
CA TYR A 52 8.15 15.41 -9.53
C TYR A 52 6.83 15.37 -8.77
N PHE A 53 5.76 15.00 -9.46
CA PHE A 53 4.45 14.81 -8.85
C PHE A 53 4.30 13.36 -8.42
N ASP A 54 3.82 13.18 -7.21
CA ASP A 54 3.39 11.90 -6.65
C ASP A 54 1.97 12.06 -6.10
N ALA A 55 1.29 10.95 -5.85
CA ALA A 55 -0.02 10.96 -5.22
C ALA A 55 0.13 10.76 -3.72
N SER A 56 -0.54 11.61 -2.94
CA SER A 56 -0.68 11.42 -1.49
C SER A 56 -2.14 11.09 -1.18
N VAL A 57 -2.36 9.98 -0.49
CA VAL A 57 -3.66 9.66 0.10
C VAL A 57 -3.58 10.13 1.56
N HIS A 58 -4.37 11.15 1.92
CA HIS A 58 -4.29 11.77 3.23
C HIS A 58 -4.77 10.84 4.36
N GLU A 59 -5.80 10.04 4.07
CA GLU A 59 -6.42 9.09 5.02
C GLU A 59 -6.41 7.68 4.38
N PRO A 60 -5.25 7.00 4.28
CA PRO A 60 -5.15 5.70 3.63
C PRO A 60 -6.05 4.64 4.28
N GLU A 61 -6.32 4.75 5.58
CA GLU A 61 -7.25 3.90 6.31
C GLU A 61 -8.71 4.03 5.83
N ARG A 62 -9.12 5.20 5.34
CA ARG A 62 -10.48 5.39 4.79
C ARG A 62 -10.67 4.66 3.48
N LEU A 63 -9.62 4.54 2.67
CA LEU A 63 -9.71 3.88 1.37
C LEU A 63 -10.24 2.44 1.49
N ALA A 64 -9.75 1.68 2.47
CA ALA A 64 -10.21 0.30 2.70
C ALA A 64 -11.69 0.26 3.14
N LEU A 65 -12.13 1.21 3.95
CA LEU A 65 -13.52 1.32 4.38
C LEU A 65 -14.45 1.69 3.22
N ASP A 66 -14.01 2.60 2.35
CA ASP A 66 -14.80 3.04 1.20
C ASP A 66 -14.92 1.92 0.17
N VAL A 67 -13.83 1.20 -0.13
CA VAL A 67 -13.88 0.00 -0.99
C VAL A 67 -14.83 -1.05 -0.43
N ARG A 68 -14.80 -1.28 0.89
CA ARG A 68 -15.75 -2.20 1.54
C ARG A 68 -17.19 -1.72 1.40
N ARG A 69 -17.46 -0.44 1.62
CA ARG A 69 -18.81 0.14 1.51
C ARG A 69 -19.34 -0.01 0.10
N ASP A 70 -18.52 0.30 -0.90
CA ASP A 70 -18.90 0.16 -2.32
C ASP A 70 -19.18 -1.31 -2.66
N ALA A 71 -18.37 -2.25 -2.16
CA ALA A 71 -18.60 -3.68 -2.37
C ALA A 71 -19.95 -4.14 -1.78
N LEU A 72 -20.34 -3.63 -0.60
CA LEU A 72 -21.62 -3.95 0.03
C LEU A 72 -22.80 -3.26 -0.68
N ALA A 73 -22.59 -2.09 -1.28
CA ALA A 73 -23.61 -1.40 -2.08
C ALA A 73 -23.87 -2.10 -3.43
N GLY A 74 -22.93 -2.90 -3.93
CA GLY A 74 -23.00 -3.60 -5.21
C GLY A 74 -24.04 -4.73 -5.29
N GLY A 75 -24.65 -5.15 -4.19
CA GLY A 75 -25.76 -6.12 -4.20
C GLY A 75 -25.90 -6.95 -2.92
N THR A 76 -26.93 -7.78 -2.86
CA THR A 76 -27.30 -8.55 -1.65
C THR A 76 -26.41 -9.76 -1.35
N GLN A 77 -25.52 -10.13 -2.27
CA GLN A 77 -24.62 -11.28 -2.12
C GLN A 77 -23.32 -10.91 -1.42
N ALA A 78 -22.94 -9.64 -1.40
CA ALA A 78 -21.74 -9.18 -0.72
C ALA A 78 -21.95 -9.17 0.80
N ARG A 79 -21.04 -9.83 1.53
CA ARG A 79 -21.04 -9.86 2.99
C ARG A 79 -19.62 -9.56 3.47
N ALA A 80 -19.52 -8.89 4.61
CA ALA A 80 -18.25 -8.59 5.23
C ALA A 80 -18.34 -8.86 6.73
N ALA A 81 -17.52 -9.78 7.21
CA ALA A 81 -17.39 -10.11 8.63
C ALA A 81 -16.04 -9.62 9.15
N ASN A 82 -16.06 -8.90 10.28
CA ASN A 82 -14.86 -8.52 11.01
C ASN A 82 -14.69 -9.44 12.21
N TYR A 83 -13.49 -9.46 12.79
CA TYR A 83 -13.19 -10.30 13.95
C TYR A 83 -13.45 -11.80 13.70
N VAL A 84 -13.42 -12.23 12.44
CA VAL A 84 -13.54 -13.62 12.04
C VAL A 84 -12.22 -14.09 11.44
N GLU A 85 -11.71 -15.22 11.93
CA GLU A 85 -10.45 -15.82 11.49
C GLU A 85 -10.71 -17.12 10.73
N ALA A 86 -9.98 -17.35 9.64
CA ALA A 86 -9.89 -18.69 9.04
C ALA A 86 -8.88 -19.51 9.85
N VAL A 87 -9.37 -20.55 10.53
CA VAL A 87 -8.60 -21.34 11.51
C VAL A 87 -8.32 -22.77 11.06
N GLY A 88 -8.98 -23.23 10.00
CA GLY A 88 -8.84 -24.59 9.53
C GLY A 88 -9.60 -24.87 8.24
N VAL A 89 -9.57 -26.15 7.86
CA VAL A 89 -10.35 -26.70 6.74
C VAL A 89 -11.01 -27.98 7.25
N ASP A 90 -12.28 -28.18 6.89
CA ASP A 90 -13.04 -29.40 7.16
C ASP A 90 -13.64 -29.92 5.84
N GLY A 91 -12.95 -30.88 5.23
CA GLY A 91 -13.27 -31.36 3.88
C GLY A 91 -13.17 -30.25 2.85
N GLU A 92 -14.30 -29.88 2.24
CA GLU A 92 -14.41 -28.80 1.25
C GLU A 92 -14.73 -27.43 1.89
N ASN A 93 -14.88 -27.36 3.22
CA ASN A 93 -15.28 -26.16 3.93
C ASN A 93 -14.10 -25.48 4.63
N VAL A 94 -14.15 -24.15 4.76
CA VAL A 94 -13.26 -23.41 5.64
C VAL A 94 -13.86 -23.37 7.04
N VAL A 95 -13.06 -23.63 8.07
CA VAL A 95 -13.45 -23.42 9.47
C VAL A 95 -13.14 -21.98 9.83
N LEU A 96 -14.17 -21.25 10.21
CA LEU A 96 -14.10 -19.85 10.64
C LEU A 96 -14.33 -19.76 12.15
N ARG A 97 -13.63 -18.86 12.81
CA ARG A 97 -13.79 -18.57 14.24
C ARG A 97 -14.17 -17.12 14.47
N ASP A 98 -15.27 -16.88 15.18
CA ASP A 98 -15.60 -15.58 15.74
C ASP A 98 -14.70 -15.30 16.96
N ARG A 99 -13.93 -14.21 16.90
CA ARG A 99 -13.01 -13.83 17.98
C ARG A 99 -13.70 -13.16 19.16
N GLU A 100 -14.91 -12.65 18.99
CA GLU A 100 -15.63 -11.97 20.07
C GLU A 100 -16.19 -12.98 21.07
N ASN A 101 -16.61 -14.16 20.61
CA ASN A 101 -17.23 -15.20 21.44
C ASN A 101 -16.50 -16.56 21.43
N GLY A 102 -15.58 -16.79 20.49
CA GLY A 102 -14.81 -18.04 20.35
C GLY A 102 -15.51 -19.15 19.57
N GLU A 103 -16.71 -18.92 19.03
CA GLU A 103 -17.48 -19.90 18.27
C GLU A 103 -16.82 -20.23 16.94
N GLU A 104 -16.75 -21.53 16.61
CA GLU A 104 -16.24 -22.02 15.34
C GLU A 104 -17.39 -22.58 14.48
N PHE A 105 -17.39 -22.23 13.20
CA PHE A 105 -18.39 -22.67 12.24
C PHE A 105 -17.77 -22.91 10.86
N THR A 106 -18.36 -23.83 10.09
CA THR A 106 -17.91 -24.16 8.73
C THR A 106 -18.57 -23.26 7.70
N PHE A 107 -17.80 -22.81 6.70
CA PHE A 107 -18.28 -22.03 5.57
C PHE A 107 -17.85 -22.67 4.25
N HIS A 108 -18.84 -22.98 3.40
CA HIS A 108 -18.62 -23.51 2.07
C HIS A 108 -18.45 -22.37 1.05
N ALA A 109 -17.41 -22.45 0.22
CA ALA A 109 -17.21 -21.55 -0.90
C ALA A 109 -16.62 -22.31 -2.09
N ALA A 110 -17.10 -22.00 -3.31
CA ALA A 110 -16.55 -22.60 -4.52
C ALA A 110 -15.08 -22.18 -4.78
N VAL A 111 -14.71 -20.98 -4.33
CA VAL A 111 -13.35 -20.44 -4.45
C VAL A 111 -13.02 -19.63 -3.19
N VAL A 112 -11.82 -19.84 -2.66
CA VAL A 112 -11.25 -19.06 -1.56
C VAL A 112 -10.01 -18.34 -2.07
N VAL A 113 -9.94 -17.02 -1.85
CA VAL A 113 -8.79 -16.20 -2.24
C VAL A 113 -8.11 -15.67 -0.98
N ASN A 114 -6.85 -16.04 -0.77
CA ASN A 114 -6.06 -15.52 0.35
C ASN A 114 -5.46 -14.15 0.01
N VAL A 115 -5.98 -13.10 0.66
CA VAL A 115 -5.52 -11.71 0.55
C VAL A 115 -5.08 -11.12 1.91
N SER A 116 -4.54 -11.96 2.81
CA SER A 116 -4.19 -11.55 4.19
C SER A 116 -2.87 -10.77 4.34
N GLY A 117 -2.27 -10.30 3.24
CA GLY A 117 -1.09 -9.45 3.25
C GLY A 117 0.11 -10.09 3.96
N PRO A 118 0.74 -9.45 4.97
CA PRO A 118 1.90 -10.04 5.65
C PRO A 118 1.56 -11.32 6.42
N TRP A 119 0.28 -11.64 6.62
CA TRP A 119 -0.16 -12.88 7.25
C TRP A 119 -0.38 -14.04 6.27
N THR A 120 -0.08 -13.88 4.97
CA THR A 120 -0.36 -14.90 3.94
C THR A 120 0.13 -16.30 4.31
N ASP A 121 1.38 -16.43 4.78
CA ASP A 121 1.94 -17.74 5.14
C ASP A 121 1.24 -18.37 6.37
N PHE A 122 0.80 -17.55 7.34
CA PHE A 122 0.03 -18.05 8.49
C PHE A 122 -1.38 -18.50 8.08
N THR A 123 -2.05 -17.73 7.24
CA THR A 123 -3.36 -18.11 6.69
C THR A 123 -3.26 -19.37 5.86
N ASN A 124 -2.23 -19.49 5.01
CA ASN A 124 -1.99 -20.71 4.24
C ASN A 124 -1.75 -21.91 5.16
N ALA A 125 -0.93 -21.76 6.21
CA ALA A 125 -0.65 -22.84 7.16
C ALA A 125 -1.93 -23.30 7.88
N ALA A 126 -2.81 -22.38 8.30
CA ALA A 126 -4.12 -22.71 8.88
C ALA A 126 -5.01 -23.48 7.88
N LEU A 127 -4.90 -23.15 6.59
CA LEU A 127 -5.60 -23.85 5.50
C LEU A 127 -4.85 -25.11 5.00
N GLY A 128 -3.84 -25.59 5.72
CA GLY A 128 -3.10 -26.81 5.40
C GLY A 128 -2.05 -26.68 4.30
N ILE A 129 -1.74 -25.45 3.86
CA ILE A 129 -0.77 -25.17 2.80
C ILE A 129 0.49 -24.55 3.41
N GLN A 130 1.62 -25.25 3.32
CA GLN A 130 2.89 -24.74 3.83
C GLN A 130 3.57 -23.84 2.79
N THR A 131 3.78 -22.56 3.13
CA THR A 131 4.41 -21.57 2.24
C THR A 131 5.44 -20.72 2.97
N ARG A 132 6.30 -20.04 2.22
CA ARG A 132 7.31 -19.08 2.72
C ARG A 132 7.46 -17.91 1.76
N PHE A 133 6.35 -17.23 1.49
CA PHE A 133 6.32 -16.08 0.58
C PHE A 133 6.70 -14.78 1.27
N MET A 134 6.43 -14.66 2.57
CA MET A 134 6.61 -13.43 3.33
C MET A 134 7.97 -13.37 4.02
N GLY A 135 8.81 -12.41 3.59
CA GLY A 135 10.11 -12.10 4.20
C GLY A 135 10.05 -11.01 5.27
N GLY A 136 9.00 -10.18 5.26
CA GLY A 136 8.79 -9.07 6.18
C GLY A 136 9.80 -7.92 6.03
N THR A 137 9.31 -6.69 5.97
CA THR A 137 10.15 -5.49 6.13
C THR A 137 9.44 -4.54 7.09
N LYS A 138 10.18 -3.99 8.07
CA LYS A 138 9.62 -3.05 9.04
C LYS A 138 9.91 -1.62 8.60
N GLY A 139 8.84 -0.83 8.46
CA GLY A 139 8.91 0.64 8.35
C GLY A 139 8.45 1.30 9.66
N SER A 140 8.88 2.53 9.91
CA SER A 140 8.41 3.36 11.01
C SER A 140 8.40 4.82 10.59
N HIS A 141 7.48 5.61 11.15
CA HIS A 141 7.36 7.05 10.88
C HIS A 141 7.45 7.80 12.22
N ILE A 142 8.01 9.02 12.19
CA ILE A 142 8.11 9.89 13.36
C ILE A 142 7.32 11.16 13.03
N VAL A 143 6.50 11.61 13.99
CA VAL A 143 5.78 12.88 13.92
C VAL A 143 6.46 13.86 14.87
N LEU A 144 6.72 15.07 14.37
CA LEU A 144 7.35 16.15 15.12
C LEU A 144 6.38 17.33 15.12
N ASP A 145 6.29 18.03 16.25
CA ASP A 145 5.64 19.33 16.27
C ASP A 145 6.51 20.33 15.50
N ASN A 146 5.95 20.92 14.45
CA ASN A 146 6.63 21.91 13.62
C ASN A 146 5.75 23.17 13.57
N PRO A 147 6.04 24.19 14.41
CA PRO A 147 5.22 25.39 14.53
C PRO A 147 5.39 26.37 13.36
N GLU A 148 6.24 26.04 12.38
CA GLU A 148 6.39 26.76 11.11
C GLU A 148 5.57 26.13 9.98
#